data_AF-A0A7W1E9K8-F1
#
_entry.id   AF-A0A7W1E9K8-F1
#
_cell.length_a   1.000
_cell.length_b   1.000
_cell.length_c   1.000
_cell.angle_alpha   90.00
_cell.angle_beta   90.00
_cell.angle_gamma   90.00
#
_symmetry.space_group_name_H-M   'P 1'
#
loop_
_entity.id
_entity.type
_entity.pdbx_description
1 polymer ?
#
loop_
_entity_poly.entity_id
_entity_poly.type
_entity_poly.pdbx_seq_one_letter_code
_entity_poly.pdbx_strand_id
1 'polypeptide(L)' 'VIQRELQNPIALAVLEGRFGEGDTIRVSLDGDQLRFATAAPAEPIPEPELAGA' A
#
# COMPACT_ATOMS: atom_id res chain seq x y z
N VAL A 1 15.59 -6.14 8.61
CA VAL A 1 14.79 -7.00 7.71
C VAL A 1 13.78 -6.20 6.89
N ILE A 2 12.96 -5.34 7.51
CA ILE A 2 11.94 -4.53 6.82
C ILE A 2 12.50 -3.69 5.66
N GLN A 3 13.64 -3.02 5.85
CA GLN A 3 14.21 -2.18 4.79
C GLN A 3 14.52 -2.97 3.51
N ARG A 4 15.04 -4.20 3.65
CA ARG A 4 15.49 -4.99 2.49
C ARG A 4 14.33 -5.65 1.75
N GLU A 5 13.34 -6.12 2.48
CA GLU A 5 12.22 -6.91 1.93
C GLU A 5 11.02 -6.04 1.53
N LEU A 6 10.88 -4.84 2.12
CA LEU A 6 9.75 -3.94 1.87
C LEU A 6 10.21 -2.60 1.27
N GLN A 7 11.13 -1.91 1.94
CA GLN A 7 11.48 -0.53 1.56
C GLN A 7 12.23 -0.46 0.24
N ASN A 8 13.25 -1.31 0.04
CA ASN A 8 14.04 -1.32 -1.19
C ASN A 8 13.20 -1.66 -2.43
N PRO A 9 12.33 -2.70 -2.42
CA PRO A 9 11.45 -2.99 -3.54
C PRO A 9 10.48 -1.86 -3.88
N ILE A 10 9.90 -1.20 -2.87
CA ILE A 10 8.99 -0.06 -3.08
C ILE A 10 9.74 1.12 -3.68
N ALA A 11 10.93 1.45 -3.15
CA ALA A 11 11.73 2.54 -3.68
C ALA A 11 12.07 2.33 -5.16
N LEU A 12 12.46 1.12 -5.54
CA LEU A 12 12.73 0.79 -6.94
C LEU A 12 11.46 0.89 -7.80
N ALA A 13 10.34 0.35 -7.32
CA ALA A 13 9.08 0.39 -8.06
C ALA A 13 8.55 1.83 -8.26
N VAL A 14 8.81 2.74 -7.32
CA VAL A 14 8.52 4.17 -7.49
C VAL A 14 9.45 4.80 -8.54
N LEU A 15 10.76 4.50 -8.50
CA LEU A 15 11.72 4.98 -9.51
C LEU A 15 11.40 4.45 -10.92
N GLU A 16 10.86 3.23 -11.02
CA GLU A 16 10.38 2.61 -12.27
C GLU A 16 9.04 3.18 -12.75
N GLY A 17 8.38 4.04 -11.96
CA GLY A 17 7.09 4.64 -12.28
C GLY A 17 5.89 3.70 -12.10
N ARG A 18 6.07 2.57 -11.39
CA ARG A 18 4.99 1.60 -11.13
C ARG A 18 4.07 2.02 -9.98
N PHE A 19 4.57 2.86 -9.08
CA PHE A 19 3.80 3.48 -7.99
C PHE A 19 4.13 4.97 -7.93
N GLY A 20 3.12 5.80 -7.72
CA GLY A 20 3.21 7.26 -7.67
C GLY A 20 2.72 7.86 -6.36
N GLU A 21 2.80 9.18 -6.29
CA GLU A 21 2.24 9.94 -5.17
C GLU A 21 0.72 9.77 -5.11
N GLY A 22 0.18 9.55 -3.90
CA GLY A 22 -1.24 9.30 -3.69
C GLY A 22 -1.68 7.85 -3.88
N ASP A 23 -0.82 6.97 -4.40
CA ASP A 23 -1.15 5.55 -4.55
C ASP A 23 -1.21 4.87 -3.19
N THR A 24 -2.31 4.15 -2.96
CA THR A 24 -2.39 3.19 -1.86
C THR A 24 -1.83 1.86 -2.37
N ILE A 25 -0.75 1.38 -1.77
CA ILE A 25 -0.10 0.13 -2.16
C ILE A 25 -0.54 -0.98 -1.22
N ARG A 26 -1.17 -2.02 -1.77
CA ARG A 26 -1.51 -3.24 -1.03
C ARG A 26 -0.31 -4.17 -1.04
N VAL A 27 0.13 -4.54 0.16
CA VAL A 27 1.19 -5.53 0.38
C VAL A 27 0.54 -6.82 0.83
N SER A 28 0.88 -7.94 0.19
CA SER A 28 0.39 -9.28 0.56
C SER A 28 1.56 -10.24 0.65
N LEU A 29 1.47 -11.23 1.54
CA LEU A 29 2.45 -12.31 1.63
C LEU A 29 2.00 -13.46 0.72
N ASP A 30 2.89 -13.89 -0.17
CA ASP A 30 2.72 -15.07 -1.02
C ASP A 30 3.86 -16.06 -0.71
N GLY A 31 3.53 -17.08 0.09
CA GLY A 31 4.53 -17.96 0.70
C GLY A 31 5.47 -17.16 1.62
N ASP A 32 6.76 -17.10 1.25
CA ASP A 32 7.79 -16.35 1.97
C ASP A 32 8.15 -15.01 1.29
N GLN A 33 7.41 -14.61 0.25
CA GLN A 33 7.69 -13.39 -0.51
C GLN A 33 6.60 -12.34 -0.38
N LEU A 34 7.02 -11.07 -0.32
CA LEU A 34 6.11 -9.93 -0.34
C LEU A 34 5.74 -9.59 -1.79
N ARG A 35 4.45 -9.48 -2.06
CA ARG A 35 3.88 -8.97 -3.32
C ARG A 35 3.24 -7.61 -3.13
N PHE A 36 3.39 -6.77 -4.15
CA PHE A 36 2.91 -5.40 -4.17
C PHE A 36 1.94 -5.19 -5.32
N ALA A 37 0.80 -4.56 -5.04
CA ALA A 37 -0.19 -4.16 -6.03
C ALA A 37 -0.73 -2.77 -5.69
N THR A 38 -1.13 -2.00 -6.70
CA THR A 38 -1.95 -0.81 -6.47
C THR A 38 -3.29 -1.27 -5.90
N ALA A 39 -3.67 -0.71 -4.76
CA ALA A 39 -5.02 -0.88 -4.28
C ALA A 39 -5.94 -0.12 -5.24
N ALA A 40 -7.06 -0.74 -5.62
CA ALA A 40 -8.17 0.03 -6.16
C ALA A 40 -8.48 1.14 -5.14
N PRO A 41 -8.80 2.38 -5.59
CA PRO A 41 -9.16 3.45 -4.68
C PRO A 41 -10.21 2.92 -3.72
N ALA A 42 -9.82 2.85 -2.44
CA ALA A 42 -10.73 2.42 -1.40
C ALA A 42 -11.86 3.45 -1.39
N GLU A 43 -13.08 2.98 -1.64
CA GLU A 43 -14.28 3.79 -1.47
C GLU A 43 -14.20 4.38 -0.06
N PRO A 44 -14.24 5.72 0.09
CA PRO A 44 -14.00 6.36 1.37
C PRO A 44 -14.96 5.74 2.38
N ILE A 45 -14.43 5.07 3.39
CA ILE A 45 -15.24 4.60 4.51
C ILE A 45 -15.83 5.88 5.10
N PRO A 46 -17.16 6.09 5.05
CA PRO A 46 -17.74 7.27 5.64
C PRO A 46 -17.30 7.30 7.10
N GLU A 47 -16.69 8.42 7.51
CA GLU A 47 -16.31 8.64 8.89
C GLU A 47 -17.50 8.26 9.76
N PRO A 48 -17.31 7.41 10.79
CA PRO A 48 -18.41 7.08 11.67
C PRO A 48 -18.89 8.40 12.25
N GLU A 49 -20.08 8.82 11.81
CA GLU A 49 -20.83 9.89 12.44
C GLU A 49 -20.89 9.49 13.90
N LEU A 50 -20.09 10.18 14.74
CA LEU A 50 -20.07 9.98 16.17
C LEU A 50 -21.51 10.15 16.63
N ALA A 51 -22.20 9.02 16.79
CA ALA A 51 -23.57 8.96 17.20
C ALA A 51 -23.64 9.49 18.64
N GLY A 52 -23.90 10.80 18.75
CA GLY A 52 -24.42 11.46 19.93
C GLY A 52 -23.48 11.55 21.13
N ALA A 53 -23.12 12.78 21.49
CA ALA A 53 -23.05 13.21 22.89
C ALA A 53 -23.40 14.70 22.97
#